data_AF-A0A919I8E4-F1
#
_entry.id   AF-A0A919I8E4-F1
#
_cell.length_a   1.000
_cell.length_b   1.000
_cell.length_c   1.000
_cell.angle_alpha   90.00
_cell.angle_beta   90.00
_cell.angle_gamma   90.00
#
_symmetry.space_group_name_H-M   'P 1'
#
loop_
_entity.id
_entity.type
_entity.pdbx_description
1 polymer ?
#
loop_
_entity_poly.entity_id
_entity_poly.type
_entity_poly.pdbx_seq_one_letter_code
_entity_poly.pdbx_strand_id
1 'polypeptide(L)'
;MRAEYPGANPKVIAETVATPLEEAINGVENMMYMKSVAGSDGVLVTTVTFRPGTDPDQAQVQVQNRVAQAEARLPEDVRRLGITTQKQSPTLTLVVHLFSPNGKYDSLYMRNYATLKVKDELARLPGVGQIQIFGSGEYAMRVWLDPNKVAARGLTASDVVTAMQEQNVRVCRTAWRRAAAAGERFPDLH
;
A
#
# COMPACT_ATOMS: atom_id res chain seq x y z
N MET A 1 2.68 -10.25 5.02
CA MET A 1 1.55 -9.33 4.79
C MET A 1 1.94 -7.93 5.22
N ARG A 2 1.26 -6.93 4.68
CA ARG A 2 1.44 -5.50 5.00
C ARG A 2 0.07 -4.86 5.21
N ALA A 3 -0.06 -4.09 6.29
CA ALA A 3 -1.22 -3.26 6.59
C ALA A 3 -0.77 -1.84 6.92
N GLU A 4 -1.60 -0.85 6.63
CA GLU A 4 -1.28 0.56 6.84
C GLU A 4 -2.34 1.22 7.72
N TYR A 5 -1.89 1.93 8.74
CA TYR A 5 -2.72 2.73 9.64
C TYR A 5 -2.10 4.14 9.80
N PRO A 6 -2.36 5.06 8.85
CA PRO A 6 -1.77 6.39 8.86
C PRO A 6 -2.12 7.16 10.14
N GLY A 7 -1.11 7.78 10.76
CA GLY A 7 -1.29 8.60 11.96
C GLY A 7 -1.36 7.81 13.28
N ALA A 8 -1.35 6.48 13.24
CA ALA A 8 -1.26 5.65 14.44
C ALA A 8 0.19 5.49 14.90
N ASN A 9 0.42 5.47 16.21
CA ASN A 9 1.73 5.15 16.78
C ASN A 9 1.96 3.61 16.80
N PRO A 10 3.21 3.13 16.88
CA PRO A 10 3.51 1.69 16.85
C PRO A 10 2.78 0.86 17.91
N LYS A 11 2.53 1.44 19.09
CA LYS A 11 1.83 0.78 20.19
C LYS A 11 0.35 0.54 19.84
N VAL A 12 -0.32 1.56 19.30
CA VAL A 12 -1.71 1.46 18.82
C VAL A 12 -1.80 0.44 17.70
N ILE A 13 -0.89 0.47 16.73
CA ILE A 13 -0.87 -0.51 15.63
C ILE A 13 -0.72 -1.95 16.17
N ALA A 14 0.15 -2.15 17.14
CA ALA A 14 0.34 -3.46 17.76
C ALA A 14 -0.97 -3.95 18.42
N GLU A 15 -1.62 -3.12 19.22
CA GLU A 15 -2.82 -3.48 19.99
C GLU A 15 -4.08 -3.61 19.12
N THR A 16 -4.26 -2.74 18.12
CA THR A 16 -5.52 -2.66 17.36
C THR A 16 -5.48 -3.35 16.00
N VAL A 17 -4.29 -3.62 15.45
CA VAL A 17 -4.13 -4.24 14.12
C VAL A 17 -3.35 -5.54 14.22
N ALA A 18 -2.18 -5.54 14.88
CA ALA A 18 -1.35 -6.73 14.95
C ALA A 18 -2.02 -7.84 15.76
N THR A 19 -2.44 -7.58 17.00
CA THR A 19 -3.07 -8.59 17.87
C THR A 19 -4.24 -9.34 17.20
N PRO A 20 -5.27 -8.69 16.63
CA PRO A 20 -6.39 -9.43 16.01
C PRO A 20 -5.96 -10.23 14.77
N LEU A 21 -4.99 -9.73 13.99
CA LEU A 21 -4.46 -10.47 12.83
C LEU A 21 -3.63 -11.67 13.26
N GLU A 22 -2.79 -11.49 14.28
CA GLU A 22 -1.96 -12.55 14.85
C GLU A 22 -2.81 -13.68 15.42
N GLU A 23 -3.85 -13.34 16.19
CA GLU A 23 -4.81 -14.32 16.73
C GLU A 23 -5.47 -15.16 15.62
N ALA A 24 -5.86 -14.53 14.51
CA ALA A 24 -6.54 -15.23 13.41
C ALA A 24 -5.59 -16.09 12.57
N ILE A 25 -4.37 -15.60 12.34
CA ILE A 25 -3.31 -16.31 11.62
C ILE A 25 -2.76 -17.46 12.46
N ASN A 26 -2.80 -17.35 13.79
CA ASN A 26 -2.41 -18.44 14.66
C ASN A 26 -3.37 -19.65 14.43
N GLY A 27 -2.80 -20.77 14.00
CA GLY A 27 -3.55 -21.96 13.60
C GLY A 27 -3.73 -22.13 12.08
N VAL A 28 -3.03 -21.36 11.25
CA VAL A 28 -2.76 -21.78 9.86
C VAL A 28 -1.88 -23.05 9.88
N GLU A 29 -2.21 -24.01 9.03
CA GLU A 29 -1.52 -25.29 8.97
C GLU A 29 -0.06 -25.11 8.54
N ASN A 30 0.85 -25.94 9.08
CA ASN A 30 2.29 -25.91 8.77
C ASN A 30 3.03 -24.60 9.12
N MET A 31 2.41 -23.67 9.86
CA MET A 31 3.09 -22.50 10.39
C MET A 31 4.18 -22.91 11.40
N MET A 32 5.40 -22.43 11.21
CA MET A 32 6.49 -22.58 12.19
C MET A 32 6.51 -21.42 13.18
N TYR A 33 6.55 -20.20 12.68
CA TYR A 33 6.53 -19.00 13.51
C TYR A 33 5.99 -17.80 12.73
N MET A 34 5.62 -16.77 13.46
CA MET A 34 5.15 -15.51 12.93
C MET A 34 5.91 -14.38 13.63
N LYS A 35 6.22 -13.33 12.88
CA LYS A 35 6.87 -12.12 13.40
C LYS A 35 6.16 -10.89 12.84
N SER A 36 5.72 -10.00 13.71
CA SER A 36 5.17 -8.71 13.33
C SER A 36 6.10 -7.57 13.74
N VAL A 37 6.17 -6.55 12.90
CA VAL A 37 6.93 -5.32 13.15
C VAL A 37 6.05 -4.13 12.78
N ALA A 38 5.76 -3.28 13.77
CA ALA A 38 5.04 -2.02 13.58
C ALA A 38 6.05 -0.87 13.51
N GLY A 39 6.07 -0.15 12.39
CA GLY A 39 6.88 1.04 12.18
C GLY A 39 6.20 2.30 12.72
N SER A 40 7.01 3.32 13.03
CA SER A 40 6.53 4.66 13.42
C SER A 40 5.91 5.44 12.26
N ASP A 41 6.01 4.90 11.04
CA ASP A 41 5.43 5.41 9.80
C ASP A 41 3.97 4.95 9.58
N GLY A 42 3.37 4.25 10.54
CA GLY A 42 2.00 3.76 10.42
C GLY A 42 1.90 2.38 9.74
N VAL A 43 3.02 1.72 9.46
CA VAL A 43 3.04 0.47 8.70
C VAL A 43 3.22 -0.73 9.63
N LEU A 44 2.37 -1.75 9.45
CA LEU A 44 2.55 -3.07 10.04
C LEU A 44 3.04 -4.06 8.98
N VAL A 45 4.14 -4.73 9.26
CA VAL A 45 4.62 -5.86 8.46
C VAL A 45 4.60 -7.12 9.31
N THR A 46 3.87 -8.13 8.87
CA THR A 46 3.85 -9.45 9.51
C THR A 46 4.35 -10.51 8.55
N THR A 47 5.37 -11.24 8.99
CA THR A 47 5.99 -12.34 8.27
C THR A 47 5.59 -13.64 8.93
N VAL A 48 4.95 -14.53 8.16
CA VAL A 48 4.59 -15.88 8.59
C VAL A 48 5.53 -16.85 7.91
N THR A 49 6.19 -17.70 8.69
CA THR A 49 7.15 -18.69 8.19
C THR A 49 6.57 -20.09 8.31
N PHE A 50 6.65 -20.86 7.23
CA PHE A 50 6.08 -22.20 7.09
C PHE A 50 7.16 -23.28 7.08
N ARG A 51 6.78 -24.50 7.46
CA ARG A 51 7.67 -25.67 7.41
C ARG A 51 8.18 -25.92 5.98
N PRO A 52 9.43 -26.37 5.80
CA PRO A 52 9.93 -26.78 4.49
C PRO A 52 9.02 -27.84 3.85
N GLY A 53 8.76 -27.70 2.54
CA GLY A 53 7.84 -28.58 1.81
C GLY A 53 6.38 -28.11 1.77
N THR A 54 6.02 -27.03 2.48
CA THR A 54 4.70 -26.40 2.36
C THR A 54 4.57 -25.71 1.00
N ASP A 55 3.45 -25.96 0.31
CA ASP A 55 3.12 -25.26 -0.94
C ASP A 55 2.89 -23.75 -0.65
N PRO A 56 3.69 -22.84 -1.25
CA PRO A 56 3.55 -21.40 -1.03
C PRO A 56 2.20 -20.83 -1.49
N ASP A 57 1.59 -21.42 -2.52
CA ASP A 57 0.29 -21.02 -3.07
C ASP A 57 -0.83 -21.34 -2.08
N GLN A 58 -0.81 -22.56 -1.54
CA GLN A 58 -1.75 -22.92 -0.49
C GLN A 58 -1.53 -22.10 0.78
N ALA A 59 -0.29 -21.93 1.23
CA ALA A 59 0.03 -21.13 2.41
C ALA A 59 -0.48 -19.69 2.29
N GLN A 60 -0.28 -19.05 1.13
CA GLN A 60 -0.79 -17.70 0.89
C GLN A 60 -2.32 -17.65 0.99
N VAL A 61 -3.03 -18.57 0.35
CA VAL A 61 -4.50 -18.62 0.39
C VAL A 61 -5.00 -18.84 1.81
N GLN A 62 -4.37 -19.74 2.58
CA GLN A 62 -4.77 -19.98 3.96
C GLN A 62 -4.58 -18.73 4.83
N VAL A 63 -3.44 -18.04 4.73
CA VAL A 63 -3.20 -16.79 5.46
C VAL A 63 -4.21 -15.73 5.03
N GLN A 64 -4.45 -15.57 3.73
CA GLN A 64 -5.42 -14.60 3.22
C GLN A 64 -6.83 -14.87 3.76
N ASN A 65 -7.26 -16.13 3.80
CA ASN A 65 -8.56 -16.51 4.37
C ASN A 65 -8.66 -16.17 5.86
N ARG A 66 -7.60 -16.38 6.65
CA ARG A 66 -7.56 -15.99 8.07
C ARG A 66 -7.59 -14.47 8.26
N VAL A 67 -6.85 -13.74 7.42
CA VAL A 67 -6.87 -12.26 7.44
C VAL A 67 -8.27 -11.73 7.12
N ALA A 68 -8.94 -12.28 6.12
CA ALA A 68 -10.31 -11.89 5.76
C ALA A 68 -11.31 -12.11 6.91
N GLN A 69 -11.15 -13.19 7.69
CA GLN A 69 -11.98 -13.43 8.88
C GLN A 69 -11.73 -12.40 10.00
N ALA A 70 -10.49 -11.91 10.11
CA ALA A 70 -10.11 -10.89 11.09
C ALA A 70 -10.43 -9.46 10.65
N GLU A 71 -10.67 -9.24 9.36
CA GLU A 71 -10.83 -7.91 8.76
C GLU A 71 -11.95 -7.10 9.44
N ALA A 72 -13.04 -7.76 9.86
CA ALA A 72 -14.14 -7.11 10.56
C ALA A 72 -13.76 -6.52 11.93
N ARG A 73 -12.69 -7.02 12.56
CA ARG A 73 -12.18 -6.54 13.87
C ARG A 73 -11.23 -5.35 13.72
N LEU A 74 -10.87 -4.97 12.49
CA LEU A 74 -9.88 -3.93 12.23
C LEU A 74 -10.51 -2.53 12.19
N PRO A 75 -9.73 -1.49 12.53
CA PRO A 75 -10.14 -0.10 12.35
C PRO A 75 -10.52 0.20 10.90
N GLU A 76 -11.49 1.11 10.70
CA GLU A 76 -12.02 1.45 9.38
C GLU A 76 -10.95 1.99 8.42
N ASP A 77 -10.01 2.79 8.92
CA ASP A 77 -8.91 3.33 8.12
C ASP A 77 -8.03 2.23 7.51
N VAL A 78 -7.78 1.16 8.26
CA VAL A 78 -6.99 0.01 7.80
C VAL A 78 -7.78 -0.80 6.76
N ARG A 79 -9.07 -1.04 7.01
CA ARG A 79 -9.94 -1.75 6.06
C ARG A 79 -10.05 -1.02 4.73
N ARG A 80 -10.17 0.31 4.77
CA ARG A 80 -10.27 1.16 3.57
C ARG A 80 -9.00 1.11 2.70
N LEU A 81 -7.83 1.01 3.33
CA LEU A 81 -6.55 0.87 2.63
C LEU A 81 -6.28 -0.57 2.17
N GLY A 82 -6.93 -1.55 2.81
CA GLY A 82 -6.81 -2.96 2.52
C GLY A 82 -5.52 -3.57 3.06
N ILE A 83 -5.53 -4.90 3.19
CA ILE A 83 -4.36 -5.67 3.62
C ILE A 83 -3.79 -6.42 2.43
N THR A 84 -2.49 -6.27 2.22
CA THR A 84 -1.80 -6.96 1.14
C THR A 84 -1.07 -8.19 1.67
N THR A 85 -1.48 -9.37 1.20
CA THR A 85 -0.80 -10.65 1.48
C THR A 85 -0.02 -11.08 0.26
N GLN A 86 1.30 -11.15 0.38
CA GLN A 86 2.20 -11.60 -0.68
C GLN A 86 3.07 -12.74 -0.16
N LYS A 87 3.32 -13.72 -1.04
CA LYS A 87 4.38 -14.70 -0.85
C LYS A 87 5.71 -13.97 -0.85
N GLN A 88 6.54 -14.27 0.13
CA GLN A 88 7.94 -13.85 0.13
C GLN A 88 8.81 -15.08 0.20
N SER A 89 9.63 -15.28 -0.83
CA SER A 89 10.74 -16.21 -0.75
C SER A 89 11.92 -15.47 -0.12
N PRO A 90 12.51 -15.93 0.99
CA PRO A 90 13.63 -15.24 1.64
C PRO A 90 14.93 -15.31 0.81
N THR A 91 14.98 -16.15 -0.23
CA THR A 91 16.13 -16.26 -1.13
C THR A 91 16.08 -15.21 -2.23
N LEU A 92 17.00 -14.24 -2.17
CA LEU A 92 17.30 -13.34 -3.28
C LEU A 92 17.96 -14.14 -4.41
N THR A 93 17.21 -14.45 -5.47
CA THR A 93 17.73 -15.19 -6.62
C THR A 93 18.75 -14.37 -7.42
N LEU A 94 18.52 -13.06 -7.55
CA LEU A 94 19.36 -12.15 -8.32
C LEU A 94 19.26 -10.73 -7.76
N VAL A 95 20.40 -10.05 -7.66
CA VAL A 95 20.47 -8.62 -7.32
C VAL A 95 21.01 -7.86 -8.53
N VAL A 96 20.28 -6.85 -8.98
CA VAL A 96 20.68 -5.99 -10.10
C VAL A 96 20.93 -4.58 -9.56
N HIS A 97 22.14 -4.07 -9.78
CA HIS A 97 22.51 -2.71 -9.40
C HIS A 97 22.40 -1.77 -10.61
N LEU A 98 21.54 -0.75 -10.52
CA LEU A 98 21.52 0.37 -11.47
C LEU A 98 22.48 1.46 -11.01
N PHE A 99 23.38 1.88 -11.88
CA PHE A 99 24.28 3.01 -11.64
C PHE A 99 24.37 3.90 -12.88
N SER A 100 24.64 5.20 -12.67
CA SER A 100 24.90 6.16 -13.74
C SER A 100 26.42 6.30 -13.91
N PRO A 101 27.03 5.84 -15.02
CA PRO A 101 28.49 5.86 -15.20
C PRO A 101 29.11 7.24 -15.04
N ASN A 102 28.37 8.30 -15.43
CA ASN A 102 28.86 9.68 -15.42
C ASN A 102 28.23 10.53 -14.30
N GLY A 103 27.50 9.91 -13.35
CA GLY A 103 26.80 10.64 -12.29
C GLY A 103 25.70 11.59 -12.78
N LYS A 104 25.29 11.49 -14.04
CA LYS A 104 24.28 12.37 -14.67
C LYS A 104 22.92 12.26 -13.99
N TYR A 105 22.63 11.11 -13.40
CA TYR A 105 21.37 10.83 -12.73
C TYR A 105 21.62 10.50 -11.26
N ASP A 106 20.83 11.12 -10.39
CA ASP A 106 20.85 10.84 -8.97
C ASP A 106 20.13 9.52 -8.63
N SER A 107 20.26 9.09 -7.38
CA SER A 107 19.67 7.84 -6.89
C SER A 107 18.13 7.85 -6.97
N LEU A 108 17.50 9.01 -6.80
CA LEU A 108 16.05 9.18 -6.89
C LEU A 108 15.55 8.97 -8.32
N TYR A 109 16.19 9.60 -9.30
CA TYR A 109 15.87 9.42 -10.71
C TYR A 109 16.06 7.96 -11.13
N MET A 110 17.16 7.32 -10.71
CA MET A 110 17.43 5.91 -11.02
C MET A 110 16.40 4.96 -10.42
N ARG A 111 15.95 5.20 -9.18
CA ARG A 111 14.85 4.44 -8.56
C ARG A 111 13.54 4.62 -9.32
N ASN A 112 13.21 5.86 -9.72
CA ASN A 112 12.01 6.13 -10.49
C ASN A 112 12.04 5.46 -11.86
N TYR A 113 13.19 5.51 -12.55
CA TYR A 113 13.40 4.81 -13.80
C TYR A 113 13.23 3.29 -13.64
N ALA A 114 13.83 2.70 -12.60
CA ALA A 114 13.65 1.28 -12.29
C ALA A 114 12.17 0.94 -12.06
N THR A 115 11.46 1.79 -11.32
CA THR A 115 10.05 1.58 -10.98
C THR A 115 9.15 1.66 -12.20
N LEU A 116 9.33 2.70 -13.04
CA LEU A 116 8.43 2.99 -14.16
C LEU A 116 8.74 2.21 -15.45
N LYS A 117 10.00 1.78 -15.63
CA LYS A 117 10.46 1.19 -16.90
C LYS A 117 11.02 -0.22 -16.79
N VAL A 118 11.49 -0.64 -15.61
CA VAL A 118 12.20 -1.91 -15.46
C VAL A 118 11.38 -2.94 -14.67
N LYS A 119 10.71 -2.49 -13.60
CA LYS A 119 9.96 -3.37 -12.69
C LYS A 119 8.93 -4.24 -13.42
N ASP A 120 8.08 -3.61 -14.24
CA ASP A 120 6.97 -4.31 -14.91
C ASP A 120 7.46 -5.27 -16.00
N GLU A 121 8.57 -4.94 -16.68
CA GLU A 121 9.17 -5.82 -17.68
C GLU A 121 9.77 -7.07 -17.02
N LEU A 122 10.52 -6.90 -15.93
CA LEU A 122 11.07 -8.02 -15.18
C LEU A 122 9.97 -8.86 -14.52
N ALA A 123 8.89 -8.25 -14.04
CA ALA A 123 7.79 -8.95 -13.38
C ALA A 123 7.05 -9.90 -14.33
N ARG A 124 7.13 -9.67 -15.65
CA ARG A 124 6.49 -10.50 -16.68
C ARG A 124 7.32 -11.71 -17.10
N LEU A 125 8.60 -11.77 -16.70
CA LEU A 125 9.45 -12.89 -17.08
C LEU A 125 9.05 -14.16 -16.32
N PRO A 126 8.93 -15.31 -17.01
CA PRO A 126 8.60 -16.57 -16.35
C PRO A 126 9.67 -16.93 -15.32
N GLY A 127 9.24 -17.29 -14.11
CA GLY A 127 10.11 -17.62 -12.98
C GLY A 127 10.46 -16.44 -12.06
N VAL A 128 10.02 -15.22 -12.37
CA VAL A 128 10.17 -14.07 -11.46
C VAL A 128 9.01 -14.04 -10.46
N GLY A 129 9.32 -14.31 -9.18
CA GLY A 129 8.32 -14.32 -8.11
C GLY A 129 8.03 -12.93 -7.52
N GLN A 130 9.08 -12.23 -7.06
CA GLN A 130 8.95 -10.92 -6.45
C GLN A 130 10.14 -10.04 -6.79
N ILE A 131 9.86 -8.77 -7.11
CA ILE A 131 10.89 -7.76 -7.36
C ILE A 131 10.82 -6.71 -6.26
N GLN A 132 11.92 -6.58 -5.53
CA GLN A 132 12.10 -5.54 -4.52
C GLN A 132 13.07 -4.49 -5.03
N ILE A 133 12.63 -3.23 -5.08
CA ILE A 133 13.48 -2.09 -5.45
C ILE A 133 14.06 -1.47 -4.19
N PHE A 134 15.36 -1.58 -4.02
CA PHE A 134 16.12 -0.95 -2.94
C PHE A 134 16.49 0.49 -3.29
N GLY A 135 16.60 1.39 -2.30
CA GLY A 135 17.03 2.79 -2.51
C GLY A 135 16.03 3.87 -2.07
N SER A 136 16.38 5.13 -2.37
CA SER A 136 15.80 6.38 -1.87
C SER A 136 14.31 6.59 -2.20
N GLY A 137 13.41 6.16 -1.30
CA GLY A 137 12.02 6.64 -1.17
C GLY A 137 11.09 6.49 -2.39
N GLU A 138 9.79 6.29 -2.20
CA GLU A 138 8.86 6.49 -3.33
C GLU A 138 8.75 7.99 -3.66
N TYR A 139 8.57 8.32 -4.94
CA TYR A 139 8.19 9.67 -5.33
C TYR A 139 6.79 9.94 -4.79
N ALA A 140 6.71 10.70 -3.70
CA ALA A 140 5.46 11.12 -3.09
C ALA A 140 5.32 12.63 -3.25
N MET A 141 4.14 13.08 -3.69
CA MET A 141 3.78 14.50 -3.61
C MET A 141 3.64 14.87 -2.13
N ARG A 142 4.62 15.60 -1.59
CA ARG A 142 4.60 16.11 -0.21
C ARG A 142 4.10 17.54 -0.21
N VAL A 143 2.97 17.78 0.44
CA VAL A 143 2.42 19.13 0.63
C VAL A 143 2.67 19.55 2.07
N TRP A 144 3.46 20.60 2.24
CA TRP A 144 3.72 21.22 3.54
C TRP A 144 2.77 22.41 3.70
N LEU A 145 1.82 22.31 4.63
CA LEU A 145 0.93 23.42 4.95
C LEU A 145 1.65 24.42 5.85
N ASP A 146 1.53 25.70 5.51
CA ASP A 146 1.92 26.80 6.38
C ASP A 146 0.72 27.17 7.27
N PRO A 147 0.76 26.87 8.59
CA PRO A 147 -0.40 27.05 9.47
C PRO A 147 -0.83 28.52 9.58
N ASN A 148 0.11 29.47 9.46
CA ASN A 148 -0.19 30.89 9.53
C ASN A 148 -0.98 31.35 8.30
N LYS A 149 -0.63 30.84 7.11
CA LYS A 149 -1.35 31.17 5.86
C LYS A 149 -2.71 30.49 5.76
N VAL A 150 -2.83 29.29 6.31
CA VAL A 150 -4.09 28.55 6.39
C VAL A 150 -5.06 29.28 7.32
N ALA A 151 -4.60 29.65 8.51
CA ALA A 151 -5.37 30.45 9.47
C ALA A 151 -5.73 31.84 8.93
N ALA A 152 -4.81 32.53 8.23
CA ALA A 152 -5.06 33.84 7.64
C ALA A 152 -6.15 33.83 6.54
N ARG A 153 -6.47 32.65 5.99
CA ARG A 153 -7.54 32.45 5.01
C ARG A 153 -8.83 31.90 5.65
N GLY A 154 -8.88 31.79 6.98
CA GLY A 154 -10.00 31.20 7.71
C GLY A 154 -10.20 29.71 7.45
N LEU A 155 -9.19 29.04 6.89
CA LEU A 155 -9.24 27.62 6.55
C LEU A 155 -8.65 26.79 7.69
N THR A 156 -9.10 25.55 7.81
CA THR A 156 -8.52 24.53 8.68
C THR A 156 -7.65 23.56 7.87
N ALA A 157 -6.79 22.79 8.54
CA ALA A 157 -6.03 21.73 7.88
C ALA A 157 -6.95 20.71 7.19
N SER A 158 -8.12 20.46 7.77
CA SER A 158 -9.17 19.58 7.23
C SER A 158 -9.69 20.06 5.88
N ASP A 159 -9.94 21.37 5.73
CA ASP A 159 -10.45 21.95 4.47
C ASP A 159 -9.46 21.79 3.32
N VAL A 160 -8.16 21.87 3.61
CA VAL A 160 -7.10 21.66 2.62
C VAL A 160 -7.03 20.19 2.18
N VAL A 161 -7.19 19.25 3.10
CA VAL A 161 -7.24 17.81 2.76
C VAL A 161 -8.47 17.49 1.92
N THR A 162 -9.65 18.01 2.29
CA THR A 162 -10.89 17.83 1.51
C THR A 162 -10.73 18.39 0.10
N ALA A 163 -10.21 19.61 -0.05
CA ALA A 163 -10.00 20.22 -1.37
C ALA A 163 -8.99 19.43 -2.23
N MET A 164 -7.92 18.90 -1.62
CA MET A 164 -6.98 18.02 -2.35
C MET A 164 -7.63 16.71 -2.78
N GLN A 165 -8.49 16.12 -1.95
CA GLN A 165 -9.20 14.89 -2.31
C GLN A 165 -10.18 15.14 -3.46
N GLU A 166 -10.93 16.23 -3.43
CA GLU A 166 -11.87 16.63 -4.50
C GLU A 166 -11.15 16.89 -5.84
N GLN A 167 -10.01 17.57 -5.81
CA GLN A 167 -9.25 17.89 -7.03
C GLN A 167 -8.41 16.74 -7.55
N ASN A 168 -8.03 15.78 -6.70
CA ASN A 168 -7.28 14.59 -7.09
C ASN A 168 -8.21 13.44 -7.54
N VAL A 169 -9.53 13.67 -7.60
CA VAL A 169 -10.45 12.74 -8.27
C VAL A 169 -10.18 12.82 -9.76
N ARG A 170 -9.62 11.74 -10.31
CA ARG A 170 -9.69 11.45 -11.75
C ARG A 170 -11.16 11.22 -12.09
N VAL A 171 -11.90 12.29 -12.36
CA VAL A 171 -13.28 12.18 -12.82
C VAL A 171 -13.23 11.41 -14.14
N CYS A 172 -13.76 10.19 -14.12
CA CYS A 172 -13.95 9.37 -15.31
C CYS A 172 -15.00 10.07 -16.19
N ARG A 173 -14.55 11.05 -16.99
CA ARG A 173 -15.37 11.89 -17.87
C ARG A 173 -16.00 11.10 -19.03
N THR A 174 -15.82 9.78 -19.07
CA THR A 174 -16.41 8.86 -20.04
C THR A 174 -17.85 8.47 -19.69
N ALA A 175 -18.29 8.57 -18.43
CA ALA A 175 -19.70 8.37 -18.07
C ALA A 175 -20.59 9.55 -18.52
N TRP A 176 -20.05 10.78 -18.48
CA TRP A 176 -20.78 11.99 -18.86
C TRP A 176 -21.10 12.08 -20.36
N ARG A 177 -20.23 11.54 -21.24
CA ARG A 177 -20.52 11.51 -22.69
C ARG A 177 -21.57 10.47 -23.10
N ARG A 178 -21.78 9.40 -22.31
CA ARG A 178 -22.86 8.44 -22.59
C ARG A 178 -24.22 8.94 -22.07
N ALA A 179 -24.25 9.63 -20.93
CA ALA A 179 -25.49 10.21 -20.40
C ALA A 179 -25.99 11.40 -21.24
N ALA A 180 -25.10 12.25 -21.75
CA ALA A 180 -25.47 13.35 -22.66
C ALA A 180 -25.99 12.86 -24.04
N ALA A 181 -25.67 11.63 -24.44
CA ALA A 181 -26.21 11.01 -25.66
C ALA A 181 -27.59 10.36 -25.45
N ALA A 182 -28.03 10.19 -24.19
CA ALA A 182 -29.27 9.51 -23.84
C ALA A 182 -30.47 10.46 -23.60
N GLY A 183 -30.30 11.78 -23.74
CA GLY A 183 -31.42 12.72 -23.88
C GLY A 183 -32.33 12.91 -22.66
N GLU A 184 -31.86 12.60 -21.44
CA GLU A 184 -32.64 12.87 -20.22
C GLU A 184 -32.36 14.28 -19.69
N ARG A 185 -33.39 15.14 -19.73
CA ARG A 185 -33.39 16.47 -19.10
C ARG A 185 -33.37 16.31 -17.59
N PHE A 186 -32.40 16.94 -16.93
CA PHE A 186 -32.42 17.15 -15.48
C PHE A 186 -33.20 18.44 -15.16
N PRO A 187 -34.06 18.44 -14.13
CA PRO A 187 -34.73 19.65 -13.66
C PRO A 187 -33.76 20.52 -12.85
N ASP A 188 -33.81 21.83 -13.10
CA ASP A 188 -33.03 22.87 -12.44
C ASP A 188 -33.36 22.94 -10.93
N LEU A 189 -32.33 23.04 -10.09
CA LEU A 189 -32.45 23.47 -8.70
C LEU A 189 -31.59 24.72 -8.49
N HIS A 190 -32.25 25.76 -8.03
CA HIS A 190 -31.70 27.01 -7.50
C HIS A 190 -30.87 26.81 -6.24
#